data_AF-A0A2H3CDK3-F1
#
_entry.id   AF-A0A2H3CDK3-F1
#
_cell.length_a   1.000
_cell.length_b   1.000
_cell.length_c   1.000
_cell.angle_alpha   90.00
_cell.angle_beta   90.00
_cell.angle_gamma   90.00
#
_symmetry.space_group_name_H-M   'P 1'
#
loop_
_entity.id
_entity.type
_entity.pdbx_description
1 polymer ?
#
loop_
_entity_poly.entity_id
_entity_poly.type
_entity_poly.pdbx_seq_one_letter_code
_entity_poly.pdbx_strand_id
1 'polypeptide(L)'
;MSAPSKAMTTTATATSNQAKTHNACDPSSISSTPRDGTSKSSQQQHPDRPLTEIIGQTFPSFDHHSIVVKPFEEESARDVAFSQELSAMLLDVVLETHAWASARPKHESQVAVQKFEKKISQVMEVEKEQEQTRERLNEFVCRMKTALAALTGLGL
;
A
#
# COMPACT_ATOMS: atom_id res chain seq x y z
N MET A 1 6.56 -44.13 -13.90
CA MET A 1 5.44 -43.39 -14.53
C MET A 1 5.64 -41.93 -14.17
N SER A 2 6.29 -41.18 -15.07
CA SER A 2 6.78 -39.81 -14.83
C SER A 2 5.73 -38.79 -15.27
N ALA A 3 5.45 -37.82 -14.40
CA ALA A 3 4.64 -36.65 -14.71
C ALA A 3 5.48 -35.58 -15.43
N PRO A 4 4.95 -34.87 -16.44
CA PRO A 4 5.63 -33.71 -17.00
C PRO A 4 5.28 -32.44 -16.22
N SER A 5 6.32 -31.88 -15.59
CA SER A 5 6.37 -30.51 -15.06
C SER A 5 6.32 -29.52 -16.22
N LYS A 6 5.30 -28.65 -16.29
CA LYS A 6 5.24 -27.56 -17.26
C LYS A 6 5.70 -26.26 -16.60
N ALA A 7 6.83 -25.77 -17.09
CA ALA A 7 7.42 -24.49 -16.74
C ALA A 7 6.51 -23.32 -17.17
N MET A 8 6.28 -22.41 -16.23
CA MET A 8 5.49 -21.20 -16.40
C MET A 8 6.43 -20.06 -16.76
N THR A 9 6.42 -19.64 -18.03
CA THR A 9 7.19 -18.49 -18.53
C THR A 9 6.41 -17.22 -18.18
N THR A 10 6.91 -16.43 -17.24
CA THR A 10 6.37 -15.11 -16.89
C THR A 10 7.12 -14.05 -17.69
N THR A 11 6.43 -13.41 -18.63
CA THR A 11 6.93 -12.23 -19.34
C THR A 11 6.67 -11.00 -18.48
N ALA A 12 7.69 -10.54 -17.77
CA ALA A 12 7.67 -9.28 -17.04
C ALA A 12 7.66 -8.11 -18.04
N THR A 13 6.56 -7.35 -18.08
CA THR A 13 6.54 -6.05 -18.77
C THR A 13 6.79 -4.97 -17.73
N ALA A 14 8.03 -4.50 -17.68
CA ALA A 14 8.44 -3.34 -16.93
C ALA A 14 7.77 -2.09 -17.53
N THR A 15 6.91 -1.42 -16.76
CA THR A 15 6.51 -0.04 -17.06
C THR A 15 7.12 0.88 -16.02
N SER A 16 8.04 1.68 -16.55
CA SER A 16 8.89 2.66 -15.92
C SER A 16 8.14 3.97 -15.66
N ASN A 17 8.56 4.67 -14.61
CA ASN A 17 8.57 6.14 -14.45
C ASN A 17 7.26 6.83 -14.06
N GLN A 18 7.23 7.41 -12.85
CA GLN A 18 7.77 8.76 -12.66
C GLN A 18 7.95 9.07 -11.17
N ALA A 19 9.21 9.28 -10.80
CA ALA A 19 9.62 9.91 -9.56
C ALA A 19 9.31 11.40 -9.63
N LYS A 20 8.58 11.92 -8.64
CA LYS A 20 8.51 13.36 -8.36
C LYS A 20 9.33 13.62 -7.11
N THR A 21 10.55 14.08 -7.33
CA THR A 21 11.44 14.66 -6.35
C THR A 21 10.89 16.02 -5.91
N HIS A 22 10.71 16.20 -4.61
CA HIS A 22 10.83 17.51 -4.00
C HIS A 22 11.82 17.41 -2.84
N ASN A 23 13.00 17.96 -3.12
CA ASN A 23 14.01 18.36 -2.15
C ASN A 23 13.49 19.52 -1.30
N ALA A 24 13.63 19.39 0.01
CA ALA A 24 13.98 20.44 0.99
C ALA A 24 14.24 19.65 2.29
N CYS A 25 15.46 19.32 2.69
CA CYS A 25 16.46 20.23 3.25
C CYS A 25 15.82 21.21 4.23
N ASP A 26 15.66 20.77 5.48
CA ASP A 26 15.78 21.69 6.61
C ASP A 26 16.57 21.00 7.74
N PRO A 27 17.68 21.61 8.20
CA PRO A 27 18.49 21.10 9.28
C PRO A 27 17.85 21.41 10.63
N SER A 28 17.86 20.41 11.51
CA SER A 28 18.21 20.57 12.93
C SER A 28 17.87 21.92 13.57
N SER A 29 16.59 22.19 13.83
CA SER A 29 16.21 23.23 14.79
C SER A 29 16.23 22.64 16.20
N ILE A 30 17.44 22.65 16.75
CA ILE A 30 17.71 22.51 18.19
C ILE A 30 17.07 23.74 18.86
N SER A 31 15.79 23.66 19.17
CA SER A 31 15.12 24.67 20.01
C SER A 31 15.52 24.41 21.45
N SER A 32 16.73 24.84 21.79
CA SER A 32 17.14 25.14 23.15
C SER A 32 16.17 26.19 23.69
N THR A 33 15.12 25.75 24.40
CA THR A 33 14.33 26.66 25.22
C THR A 33 15.29 27.35 26.19
N PRO A 34 15.33 28.69 26.23
CA PRO A 34 16.02 29.36 27.30
C PRO A 34 15.31 28.93 28.58
N ARG A 35 16.06 28.31 29.49
CA ARG A 35 15.66 28.28 30.89
C ARG A 35 15.38 29.73 31.27
N ASP A 36 14.10 30.06 31.39
CA ASP A 36 13.62 31.25 32.05
C ASP A 36 13.94 31.07 33.54
N GLY A 37 15.23 31.24 33.84
CA GLY A 37 15.73 31.46 35.17
C GLY A 37 15.27 32.84 35.57
N THR A 38 13.98 33.01 35.82
CA THR A 38 13.50 34.08 36.68
C THR A 38 13.84 33.72 38.13
N SER A 39 15.13 33.49 38.40
CA SER A 39 15.71 33.80 39.68
C SER A 39 15.60 35.32 39.79
N LYS A 40 14.46 35.79 40.28
CA LYS A 40 14.39 37.06 41.01
C LYS A 40 15.34 36.88 42.19
N SER A 41 16.62 37.07 41.92
CA SER A 41 17.62 37.46 42.90
C SER A 41 17.15 38.82 43.38
N SER A 42 16.24 38.77 44.35
CA SER A 42 16.01 39.89 45.25
C SER A 42 17.37 40.19 45.84
N GLN A 43 18.02 41.21 45.29
CA GLN A 43 19.13 41.92 45.93
C GLN A 43 18.60 42.48 47.25
N GLN A 44 18.48 41.63 48.26
CA GLN A 44 18.58 42.07 49.64
C GLN A 44 20.07 42.02 49.95
N GLN A 45 20.66 43.21 50.01
CA GLN A 45 21.91 43.45 50.72
C GLN A 45 21.71 42.93 52.15
N HIS A 46 22.06 41.66 52.38
CA HIS A 46 22.18 41.14 53.74
C HIS A 46 23.48 41.74 54.30
N PRO A 47 23.43 42.59 55.34
CA PRO A 47 24.62 42.97 56.07
C PRO A 47 25.29 41.69 56.57
N ASP A 48 26.62 41.62 56.45
CA ASP A 48 27.50 40.50 56.79
C ASP A 48 26.84 39.43 57.68
N ARG A 49 26.18 38.44 57.04
CA ARG A 49 25.66 37.28 57.77
C ARG A 49 26.88 36.56 58.34
N PRO A 50 27.00 36.43 59.68
CA PRO A 50 28.13 35.79 60.29
C PRO A 50 28.29 34.38 59.72
N LEU A 51 29.53 33.98 59.39
CA LEU A 51 29.84 32.71 58.73
C LEU A 51 29.23 31.50 59.45
N THR A 52 29.07 31.60 60.78
CA THR A 52 28.39 30.63 61.64
C THR A 52 26.91 30.43 61.30
N GLU A 53 26.20 31.46 60.83
CA GLU A 53 24.80 31.37 60.39
C GLU A 53 24.68 30.66 59.03
N ILE A 54 25.65 30.86 58.13
CA ILE A 54 25.68 30.23 56.80
C ILE A 54 26.02 28.75 56.94
N ILE A 55 27.02 28.41 57.77
CA ILE A 55 27.42 27.02 58.01
C ILE A 55 26.37 26.29 58.88
N GLY A 56 25.62 27.03 59.71
CA GLY A 56 24.53 26.50 60.51
C GLY A 56 23.23 26.27 59.74
N GLN A 57 23.10 26.77 58.51
CA GLN A 57 21.93 26.48 57.68
C GLN A 57 21.98 25.03 57.20
N THR A 58 21.02 24.25 57.70
CA THR A 58 20.74 22.92 57.15
C THR A 58 20.22 23.07 55.73
N PHE A 59 20.83 22.34 54.79
CA PHE A 59 20.33 22.29 53.42
C PHE A 59 18.88 21.81 53.40
N PRO A 60 18.04 22.38 52.51
CA PRO A 60 16.72 21.82 52.24
C PRO A 60 16.86 20.34 51.89
N SER A 61 15.99 19.49 52.44
CA SER A 61 15.99 18.07 52.10
C SER A 61 15.76 17.92 50.59
N PHE A 62 16.69 17.26 49.91
CA PHE A 62 16.58 16.99 48.48
C PHE A 62 15.68 15.77 48.27
N ASP A 63 14.50 16.01 47.70
CA ASP A 63 13.63 14.93 47.26
C ASP A 63 14.04 14.46 45.86
N HIS A 64 15.01 13.54 45.83
CA HIS A 64 15.52 12.93 44.61
C HIS A 64 14.44 12.21 43.80
N HIS A 65 13.39 11.71 44.46
CA HIS A 65 12.37 10.92 43.82
C HIS A 65 11.51 11.80 42.90
N SER A 66 10.97 12.91 43.42
CA SER A 66 10.14 13.81 42.62
C SER A 66 10.93 14.56 41.54
N ILE A 67 12.20 14.88 41.81
CA ILE A 67 13.00 15.72 40.92
C ILE A 67 13.65 14.92 39.78
N VAL A 68 14.07 13.67 40.03
CA VAL A 68 14.87 12.90 39.07
C VAL A 68 14.18 11.60 38.66
N VAL A 69 13.75 10.80 39.63
CA VAL A 69 13.25 9.44 39.36
C VAL A 69 11.91 9.50 38.61
N LYS A 70 10.96 10.27 39.12
CA LYS A 70 9.60 10.33 38.57
C LYS A 70 9.55 10.81 37.11
N PRO A 71 10.23 11.91 36.70
CA PRO A 71 10.25 12.32 35.29
C PRO A 71 10.86 11.25 34.36
N PHE A 72 11.86 10.51 34.84
CA PHE A 72 12.48 9.43 34.07
C PHE A 72 11.55 8.23 33.91
N GLU A 73 10.82 7.85 34.97
CA GLU A 73 9.79 6.82 34.90
C GLU A 73 8.65 7.21 33.96
N GLU A 74 8.21 8.47 34.01
CA GLU A 74 7.18 9.02 33.10
C GLU A 74 7.64 9.05 31.64
N GLU A 75 8.90 9.42 31.36
CA GLU A 75 9.48 9.34 30.01
C GLU A 75 9.58 7.88 29.54
N SER A 76 10.10 6.99 30.40
CA SER A 76 10.21 5.56 30.07
C SER A 76 8.86 4.94 29.76
N ALA A 77 7.81 5.32 30.51
CA ALA A 77 6.45 4.87 30.25
C ALA A 77 5.90 5.41 28.91
N ARG A 78 6.22 6.65 28.55
CA ARG A 78 5.85 7.24 27.25
C ARG A 78 6.56 6.54 26.09
N ASP A 79 7.84 6.25 26.23
CA ASP A 79 8.60 5.53 25.19
C ASP A 79 8.03 4.13 24.94
N VAL A 80 7.66 3.42 26.00
CA VAL A 80 7.00 2.12 25.88
C VAL A 80 5.66 2.27 25.15
N ALA A 81 4.82 3.22 25.55
CA ALA A 81 3.53 3.46 24.88
C ALA A 81 3.70 3.82 23.39
N PHE A 82 4.63 4.71 23.07
CA PHE A 82 4.93 5.10 21.68
C PHE A 82 5.42 3.92 20.85
N SER A 83 6.33 3.11 21.39
CA SER A 83 6.83 1.92 20.68
C SER A 83 5.72 0.91 20.37
N GLN A 84 4.77 0.74 21.30
CA GLN A 84 3.61 -0.13 21.11
C GLN A 84 2.65 0.43 20.06
N GLU A 85 2.36 1.73 20.11
CA GLU A 85 1.52 2.41 19.13
C GLU A 85 2.13 2.35 17.73
N LEU A 86 3.42 2.64 17.60
CA LEU A 86 4.15 2.54 16.33
C LEU A 86 4.14 1.11 15.78
N SER A 87 4.37 0.12 16.65
CA SER A 87 4.33 -1.29 16.25
C SER A 87 2.94 -1.69 15.77
N ALA A 88 1.88 -1.21 16.43
CA ALA A 88 0.50 -1.45 16.03
C ALA A 88 0.20 -0.83 14.66
N MET A 89 0.58 0.44 14.44
CA MET A 89 0.41 1.11 13.15
C MET A 89 1.18 0.41 12.03
N LEU A 90 2.42 -0.03 12.29
CA LEU A 90 3.22 -0.74 11.30
C LEU A 90 2.59 -2.09 10.92
N LEU A 91 2.11 -2.83 11.91
CA LEU A 91 1.45 -4.10 11.67
C LEU A 91 0.18 -3.92 10.82
N ASP A 92 -0.60 -2.88 11.10
CA ASP A 92 -1.82 -2.56 10.34
C ASP A 92 -1.51 -2.31 8.85
N VAL A 93 -0.52 -1.46 8.57
CA VAL A 93 -0.07 -1.17 7.18
C VAL A 93 0.44 -2.43 6.48
N VAL A 94 1.21 -3.27 7.18
CA VAL A 94 1.72 -4.52 6.61
C VAL A 94 0.58 -5.48 6.29
N LEU A 95 -0.40 -5.61 7.19
CA LEU A 95 -1.56 -6.48 6.98
C LEU A 95 -2.44 -5.98 5.84
N GLU A 96 -2.73 -4.68 5.75
CA GLU A 96 -3.49 -4.09 4.66
C GLU A 96 -2.78 -4.29 3.32
N THR A 97 -1.47 -4.02 3.27
CA THR A 97 -0.67 -4.21 2.06
C THR A 97 -0.65 -5.69 1.64
N HIS A 98 -0.52 -6.61 2.58
CA HIS A 98 -0.58 -8.05 2.30
C HIS A 98 -1.97 -8.48 1.79
N ALA A 99 -3.04 -8.00 2.42
CA ALA A 99 -4.41 -8.29 2.00
C ALA A 99 -4.66 -7.80 0.57
N TRP A 100 -4.22 -6.58 0.25
CA TRP A 100 -4.34 -6.04 -1.10
C TRP A 100 -3.48 -6.80 -2.13
N ALA A 101 -2.21 -7.05 -1.81
CA ALA A 101 -1.29 -7.77 -2.70
C ALA A 101 -1.72 -9.22 -2.94
N SER A 102 -2.35 -9.88 -1.98
CA SER A 102 -2.87 -11.24 -2.12
C SER A 102 -4.21 -11.30 -2.88
N ALA A 103 -5.08 -10.31 -2.71
CA ALA A 103 -6.35 -10.24 -3.43
C ALA A 103 -6.17 -9.87 -4.92
N ARG A 104 -5.18 -9.04 -5.24
CA ARG A 104 -4.99 -8.46 -6.57
C ARG A 104 -4.75 -9.49 -7.69
N PRO A 105 -3.83 -10.47 -7.57
CA PRO A 105 -3.62 -11.48 -8.61
C PRO A 105 -4.89 -12.28 -8.94
N LYS A 106 -5.71 -12.59 -7.93
CA LYS A 106 -6.97 -13.30 -8.12
C LYS A 106 -7.97 -12.45 -8.91
N HIS A 107 -8.10 -11.16 -8.56
CA HIS A 107 -8.97 -10.23 -9.28
C HIS A 107 -8.53 -10.04 -10.74
N GLU A 108 -7.24 -9.80 -10.97
CA GLU A 108 -6.69 -9.62 -12.31
C GLU A 108 -6.88 -10.87 -13.19
N SER A 109 -6.64 -12.06 -12.63
CA SER A 109 -6.90 -13.33 -13.30
C SER A 109 -8.38 -13.49 -13.66
N GLN A 110 -9.29 -13.19 -12.73
CA GLN A 110 -10.73 -13.27 -12.97
C GLN A 110 -11.19 -12.32 -14.08
N VAL A 111 -10.70 -11.08 -14.09
CA VAL A 111 -10.99 -10.11 -15.16
C VAL A 111 -10.46 -10.61 -16.51
N ALA A 112 -9.28 -11.22 -16.54
CA ALA A 112 -8.73 -11.81 -17.76
C ALA A 112 -9.58 -12.99 -18.26
N VAL A 113 -10.02 -13.88 -17.38
CA VAL A 113 -10.92 -15.00 -17.72
C VAL A 113 -12.22 -14.49 -18.33
N GLN A 114 -12.90 -13.54 -17.69
CA GLN A 114 -14.13 -12.94 -18.20
C GLN A 114 -13.94 -12.31 -19.59
N LYS A 115 -12.79 -11.67 -19.82
CA LYS A 115 -12.44 -11.11 -21.13
C LYS A 115 -12.31 -12.19 -22.19
N PHE A 116 -11.71 -13.34 -21.86
CA PHE A 116 -11.59 -14.46 -22.79
C PHE A 116 -12.94 -15.13 -23.03
N GLU A 117 -13.74 -15.37 -22.00
CA GLU A 117 -15.10 -15.90 -22.13
C GLU A 117 -15.93 -15.05 -23.07
N LYS A 118 -15.92 -13.72 -22.90
CA LYS A 118 -16.61 -12.79 -23.81
C LYS A 118 -16.13 -12.91 -25.25
N LYS A 119 -14.82 -13.00 -25.48
CA LYS A 119 -14.25 -13.18 -26.82
C LYS A 119 -14.64 -14.51 -27.45
N ILE A 120 -14.66 -15.59 -26.66
CA ILE A 120 -15.09 -16.91 -27.11
C ILE A 120 -16.55 -16.85 -27.53
N SER A 121 -17.44 -16.26 -26.71
CA SER A 121 -18.85 -16.09 -27.08
C SER A 121 -19.02 -15.30 -28.38
N GLN A 122 -18.25 -14.24 -28.57
CA GLN A 122 -18.28 -13.45 -29.81
C GLN A 122 -17.84 -14.26 -31.03
N VAL A 123 -16.77 -15.04 -30.91
CA VAL A 123 -16.31 -15.92 -32.02
C VAL A 123 -17.38 -16.95 -32.36
N MET A 124 -17.98 -17.59 -31.35
CA MET A 124 -19.05 -18.57 -31.56
C MET A 124 -20.26 -17.97 -32.28
N GLU A 125 -20.63 -16.73 -31.97
CA GLU A 125 -21.73 -16.03 -32.64
C GLU A 125 -21.39 -15.77 -34.12
N VAL A 126 -20.18 -15.27 -34.41
CA VAL A 126 -19.72 -15.05 -35.78
C VAL A 126 -19.64 -16.35 -36.58
N GLU A 127 -19.12 -17.43 -35.99
CA GLU A 127 -19.06 -18.75 -36.64
C GLU A 127 -20.46 -19.27 -36.98
N LYS A 128 -21.42 -19.07 -36.06
CA LYS A 128 -22.83 -19.42 -36.29
C LYS A 128 -23.43 -18.63 -37.46
N GLU A 129 -23.17 -17.32 -37.54
CA GLU A 129 -23.64 -16.49 -38.66
C GLU A 129 -23.01 -16.88 -40.00
N GLN A 130 -21.72 -17.22 -39.98
CA GLN A 130 -21.01 -17.72 -41.16
C GLN A 130 -21.62 -19.03 -41.66
N GLU A 131 -21.91 -19.98 -40.77
CA GLU A 131 -22.53 -21.24 -41.14
C GLU A 131 -23.93 -21.04 -41.74
N GLN A 132 -24.75 -20.17 -41.15
CA GLN A 132 -26.06 -19.81 -41.73
C GLN A 132 -25.92 -19.20 -43.13
N THR A 133 -24.90 -18.37 -43.36
CA THR A 133 -24.64 -17.78 -44.67
C THR A 133 -24.19 -18.85 -45.67
N ARG A 134 -23.37 -19.80 -45.23
CA ARG A 134 -22.93 -20.96 -46.03
C ARG A 134 -24.12 -21.84 -46.44
N GLU A 135 -25.04 -22.11 -45.52
CA GLU A 135 -26.26 -22.86 -45.79
C GLU A 135 -27.15 -22.17 -46.83
N ARG A 136 -27.39 -20.86 -46.69
CA ARG A 136 -28.17 -20.07 -47.66
C ARG A 136 -27.54 -20.07 -49.04
N LEU A 137 -26.22 -19.95 -49.12
CA LEU A 137 -25.49 -20.03 -50.39
C LEU A 137 -25.63 -21.42 -51.02
N ASN A 138 -25.49 -22.48 -50.23
CA ASN A 138 -25.65 -23.85 -50.72
C ASN A 138 -27.06 -24.09 -51.26
N GLU A 139 -28.09 -23.62 -50.54
CA GLU A 139 -29.47 -23.69 -51.00
C GLU A 139 -29.69 -22.94 -52.32
N PHE A 140 -29.14 -21.74 -52.45
CA PHE A 140 -29.19 -20.95 -53.69
C PHE A 140 -28.55 -21.71 -54.87
N VAL A 141 -27.35 -22.26 -54.67
CA VAL A 141 -26.64 -23.02 -55.69
C VAL A 141 -27.43 -24.26 -56.10
N CYS A 142 -28.03 -24.98 -55.14
CA CYS A 142 -28.90 -26.11 -55.42
C CYS A 142 -30.11 -25.71 -56.28
N ARG A 143 -30.82 -24.63 -55.93
CA ARG A 143 -31.95 -24.12 -56.71
C ARG A 143 -31.53 -23.74 -58.14
N MET A 144 -30.37 -23.10 -58.31
CA MET A 144 -29.83 -22.74 -59.62
C MET A 144 -29.49 -23.97 -60.46
N LYS A 145 -28.85 -24.99 -59.86
CA LYS A 145 -28.56 -26.26 -60.53
C LYS A 145 -29.84 -26.96 -60.98
N THR A 146 -30.88 -27.00 -60.14
CA THR A 146 -32.19 -27.57 -60.50
C THR A 146 -32.83 -26.83 -61.66
N ALA A 147 -32.81 -25.49 -61.65
CA ALA A 147 -33.37 -24.68 -62.73
C ALA A 147 -32.62 -24.89 -64.05
N LEU A 148 -31.27 -24.95 -64.01
CA LEU A 148 -30.45 -25.22 -65.19
C LEU A 148 -30.74 -26.61 -65.78
N ALA A 149 -30.84 -27.65 -64.94
CA ALA A 149 -31.19 -28.99 -65.40
C ALA A 149 -32.58 -29.04 -66.06
N ALA A 150 -33.55 -28.30 -65.50
CA ALA A 150 -34.88 -28.19 -66.10
C ALA A 150 -34.87 -27.48 -67.46
N LEU A 151 -33.98 -26.48 -67.67
CA LEU A 151 -33.87 -25.74 -68.92
C LEU A 151 -33.11 -26.50 -70.02
N THR A 152 -32.07 -27.25 -69.66
CA THR A 152 -31.19 -27.90 -70.65
C THR A 152 -31.67 -29.28 -71.06
N GLY A 153 -32.70 -29.85 -70.42
CA GLY A 153 -33.18 -31.20 -70.71
C GLY A 153 -32.18 -32.31 -70.41
N LEU A 154 -31.00 -31.95 -69.90
CA LEU A 154 -30.00 -32.85 -69.31
C LEU A 154 -30.46 -33.15 -67.88
N GLY A 155 -31.50 -33.99 -67.77
CA GLY A 155 -31.86 -34.60 -66.51
C GLY A 155 -30.67 -35.42 -65.97
N LEU A 156 -30.44 -35.34 -64.65
CA LEU A 156 -29.44 -36.07 -63.89
C LEU A 156 -29.30 -37.54 -64.31
#